data_AF-A0AAF5PTP8-F1
#
_entry.id   AF-A0AAF5PTP8-F1
#
_cell.length_a   1.000
_cell.length_b   1.000
_cell.length_c   1.000
_cell.angle_alpha   90.00
_cell.angle_beta   90.00
_cell.angle_gamma   90.00
#
_symmetry.space_group_name_H-M   'P 1'
#
loop_
_entity.id
_entity.type
_entity.pdbx_description
1 polymer ?
#
loop_
_entity_poly.entity_id
_entity_poly.type
_entity_poly.pdbx_seq_one_letter_code
_entity_poly.pdbx_strand_id
1 'polypeptide(L)'
;MSNRNDSFCLLGIVRRSEGALLERKKKVWKFLEKYIAKLLVAPENNMNSMITLSEVREVCLRCRETFRMEGTLLRIDPPIYILGDIHGQFPDLVKIISKIGTPPRKRYLFMGDYVDRGQWSLETVSLLMAYKVRYPKHLYMLRGNHETRAVNRIYGFFEECIQRFPNKNDGTQLWTLYQHTFNCMPFAALIGERIFAAHGGIFEDLLNWNQFERICRPTDITDIGFINDLIWADPGNFPGKYIQSPRGVSQLFGKQATEEFQQKLNIDLIIRGHQVAQEGFEFLHDKKCLTIFSAPYYCGELNNKAGILYVAESLHCTIYQFRGAQKVGQHGKCDTSQNKEEKPKAKHDELLKKAISMNDQQKENAEKKKESMKQRKTKEFGSLNDDEKISNRELRENKKKKDSDSAMDEKNKEYDWKTQDE
;
A
#
# COMPACT_ATOMS: atom_id res chain seq x y z
N MET A 1 -50.60 38.01 -15.66
CA MET A 1 -51.05 36.61 -15.49
C MET A 1 -49.91 35.73 -16.01
N SER A 2 -48.97 35.31 -15.16
CA SER A 2 -49.01 34.09 -14.33
C SER A 2 -48.90 32.79 -15.15
N ASN A 3 -47.70 32.16 -15.21
CA ASN A 3 -47.34 30.99 -14.38
C ASN A 3 -46.04 30.29 -14.85
N ARG A 4 -45.16 30.01 -13.85
CA ARG A 4 -44.39 28.76 -13.61
C ARG A 4 -43.19 28.44 -14.53
N ASN A 5 -41.99 28.07 -14.07
CA ASN A 5 -41.60 27.35 -12.84
C ASN A 5 -40.22 27.82 -12.31
N ASP A 6 -40.22 28.34 -11.08
CA ASP A 6 -39.05 28.31 -10.19
C ASP A 6 -38.95 26.91 -9.57
N SER A 7 -37.86 26.19 -9.85
CA SER A 7 -37.56 24.90 -9.22
C SER A 7 -36.07 24.60 -9.33
N PHE A 8 -35.40 24.64 -8.17
CA PHE A 8 -34.04 24.15 -7.87
C PHE A 8 -32.84 24.91 -8.45
N CYS A 9 -32.52 26.08 -7.87
CA CYS A 9 -31.15 26.55 -7.80
C CYS A 9 -30.50 26.06 -6.49
N LEU A 10 -29.83 24.89 -6.55
CA LEU A 10 -28.92 24.39 -5.50
C LEU A 10 -27.46 24.84 -5.73
N LEU A 11 -27.27 25.91 -6.50
CA LEU A 11 -25.97 26.57 -6.71
C LEU A 11 -25.82 27.75 -5.75
N GLY A 12 -25.87 27.44 -4.45
CA GLY A 12 -25.29 28.27 -3.40
C GLY A 12 -23.77 28.18 -3.44
N ILE A 13 -23.16 28.57 -4.57
CA ILE A 13 -21.72 28.78 -4.67
C ILE A 13 -21.42 30.02 -3.82
N VAL A 14 -21.11 29.77 -2.54
CA VAL A 14 -20.51 30.79 -1.69
C VAL A 14 -19.19 31.18 -2.35
N ARG A 15 -19.16 32.34 -3.02
CA ARG A 15 -17.94 33.10 -3.30
C ARG A 15 -17.29 33.40 -1.95
N ARG A 16 -16.49 32.48 -1.43
CA ARG A 16 -15.77 32.66 -0.17
C ARG A 16 -14.61 33.62 -0.43
N SER A 17 -14.47 34.64 0.41
CA SER A 17 -13.31 35.53 0.34
C SER A 17 -12.01 34.74 0.55
N GLU A 18 -10.95 35.11 -0.17
CA GLU A 18 -9.63 34.47 -0.06
C GLU A 18 -9.13 34.43 1.40
N GLY A 19 -9.43 35.48 2.17
CA GLY A 19 -9.11 35.55 3.60
C GLY A 19 -9.77 34.43 4.44
N ALA A 20 -11.03 34.08 4.15
CA ALA A 20 -11.72 32.99 4.86
C ALA A 20 -11.14 31.61 4.51
N LEU A 21 -10.66 31.43 3.28
CA LEU A 21 -9.99 30.20 2.85
C LEU A 21 -8.62 30.05 3.51
N LEU A 22 -7.84 31.14 3.55
CA LEU A 22 -6.53 31.17 4.20
C LEU A 22 -6.63 30.87 5.70
N GLU A 23 -7.62 31.43 6.38
CA GLU A 23 -7.82 31.21 7.81
C GLU A 23 -8.18 29.75 8.13
N ARG A 24 -9.04 29.12 7.30
CA ARG A 24 -9.33 27.68 7.42
C ARG A 24 -8.07 26.84 7.20
N LYS A 25 -7.25 27.21 6.21
CA LYS A 25 -5.99 26.52 5.94
C LYS A 25 -5.03 26.59 7.13
N LYS A 26 -4.89 27.76 7.76
CA LYS A 26 -4.07 27.95 8.98
C LYS A 26 -4.56 27.08 10.14
N LYS A 27 -5.88 26.98 10.35
CA LYS A 27 -6.46 26.10 11.40
C LYS A 27 -6.08 24.63 11.18
N VAL A 28 -6.17 24.15 9.94
CA VAL A 28 -5.79 22.78 9.57
C VAL A 28 -4.29 22.55 9.78
N TRP A 29 -3.44 23.51 9.40
CA TRP A 29 -2.00 23.41 9.62
C TRP A 29 -1.64 23.35 11.10
N LYS A 30 -2.23 24.21 11.92
CA LYS A 30 -2.02 24.20 13.37
C LYS A 30 -2.46 22.86 14.00
N PHE A 31 -3.57 22.29 13.53
CA PHE A 31 -4.01 20.96 13.94
C PHE A 31 -2.97 19.89 13.58
N LEU A 32 -2.53 19.84 12.31
CA LEU A 32 -1.57 18.85 11.83
C LEU A 32 -0.22 18.98 12.56
N GLU A 33 0.27 20.20 12.78
CA GLU A 33 1.52 20.45 13.49
C GLU A 33 1.46 19.97 14.95
N LYS A 34 0.35 20.24 15.64
CA LYS A 34 0.12 19.72 16.99
C LYS A 34 0.05 18.18 16.99
N TYR A 35 -0.66 17.60 16.02
CA TYR A 35 -0.82 16.14 15.92
C TYR A 35 0.50 15.42 15.62
N ILE A 36 1.29 15.96 14.68
CA ILE A 36 2.64 15.46 14.36
C ILE A 36 3.54 15.57 15.58
N ALA A 37 3.60 16.74 16.24
CA ALA A 37 4.44 16.94 17.42
C ALA A 37 4.10 15.94 18.53
N LYS A 38 2.80 15.70 18.76
CA LYS A 38 2.32 14.70 19.72
C LYS A 38 2.80 13.28 19.41
N LEU A 39 2.76 12.87 18.13
CA LEU A 39 3.20 11.55 17.71
C LEU A 39 4.74 11.40 17.79
N LEU A 40 5.51 12.42 17.40
CA LEU A 40 6.96 12.35 17.44
C LEU A 40 7.54 12.12 18.84
N VAL A 41 6.92 12.68 19.88
CA VAL A 41 7.37 12.51 21.28
C VAL A 41 6.79 11.25 21.95
N ALA A 42 5.95 10.48 21.26
CA ALA A 42 5.33 9.28 21.84
C ALA A 42 6.35 8.24 22.30
N PRO A 43 7.40 7.91 21.53
CA PRO A 43 8.36 6.89 21.92
C PRO A 43 9.12 7.25 23.21
N GLU A 44 9.38 8.55 23.44
CA GLU A 44 10.03 9.05 24.66
C GLU A 44 9.09 8.99 25.87
N ASN A 45 7.78 9.05 25.63
CA ASN A 45 6.73 9.04 26.65
C ASN A 45 6.08 7.66 26.84
N ASN A 46 6.83 6.57 26.67
CA ASN A 46 6.32 5.19 26.77
C ASN A 46 5.03 4.96 25.95
N MET A 47 4.93 5.60 24.79
CA MET A 47 3.78 5.55 23.88
C MET A 47 2.48 6.15 24.38
N ASN A 48 2.55 7.10 25.30
CA ASN A 48 1.38 7.81 25.79
C ASN A 48 0.84 8.90 24.83
N SER A 49 0.93 8.72 23.51
CA SER A 49 0.50 9.75 22.53
C SER A 49 -1.00 9.97 22.47
N MET A 50 -1.81 9.15 23.16
CA MET A 50 -3.28 9.16 23.21
C MET A 50 -3.90 9.79 21.95
N ILE A 51 -3.78 9.07 20.83
CA ILE A 51 -4.51 9.41 19.61
C ILE A 51 -6.01 9.30 19.86
N THR A 52 -6.77 10.30 19.43
CA THR A 52 -8.23 10.28 19.56
C THR A 52 -8.87 9.90 18.23
N LEU A 53 -10.07 9.32 18.30
CA LEU A 53 -10.84 8.95 17.11
C LEU A 53 -11.12 10.14 16.20
N SER A 54 -11.37 11.32 16.77
CA SER A 54 -11.66 12.54 16.00
C SER A 54 -10.42 13.05 15.24
N GLU A 55 -9.24 12.99 15.85
CA GLU A 55 -7.99 13.38 15.20
C GLU A 55 -7.67 12.44 14.04
N VAL A 56 -7.74 11.13 14.26
CA VAL A 56 -7.45 10.13 13.21
C VAL A 56 -8.46 10.25 12.08
N ARG A 57 -9.74 10.45 12.39
CA ARG A 57 -10.79 10.67 11.39
C ARG A 57 -10.49 11.88 10.50
N GLU A 58 -10.09 13.00 11.10
CA GLU A 58 -9.73 14.21 10.37
C GLU A 58 -8.51 13.99 9.46
N VAL A 59 -7.48 13.31 9.95
CA VAL A 59 -6.29 12.98 9.15
C VAL A 59 -6.65 12.07 7.97
N CYS A 60 -7.40 10.99 8.20
CA CYS A 60 -7.82 10.06 7.14
C CYS A 60 -8.63 10.76 6.05
N LEU A 61 -9.65 11.55 6.42
CA LEU A 61 -10.50 12.26 5.46
C LEU A 61 -9.69 13.23 4.58
N ARG A 62 -8.74 13.96 5.17
CA ARG A 62 -7.87 14.87 4.42
C ARG A 62 -6.85 14.15 3.56
N CYS A 63 -6.27 13.08 4.08
CA CYS A 63 -5.28 12.28 3.37
C CYS A 63 -5.92 11.59 2.15
N ARG A 64 -7.16 11.10 2.31
CA ARG A 64 -7.97 10.55 1.21
C ARG A 64 -8.08 11.54 0.05
N GLU A 65 -8.50 12.78 0.31
CA GLU A 65 -8.58 13.79 -0.76
C GLU A 65 -7.20 14.16 -1.31
N THR A 66 -6.16 14.17 -0.47
CA THR A 66 -4.78 14.41 -0.91
C THR A 66 -4.34 13.34 -1.91
N PHE A 67 -4.56 12.06 -1.62
CA PHE A 67 -4.21 10.98 -2.55
C PHE A 67 -5.03 11.00 -3.85
N ARG A 68 -6.29 11.43 -3.79
CA ARG A 68 -7.16 11.57 -4.98
C ARG A 68 -6.71 12.69 -5.92
N MET A 69 -6.03 13.72 -5.40
CA MET A 69 -5.44 14.78 -6.22
C MET A 69 -4.13 14.36 -6.90
N GLU A 70 -3.50 13.28 -6.44
CA GLU A 70 -2.27 12.77 -7.04
C GLU A 70 -2.56 11.80 -8.18
N GLY A 71 -1.62 11.61 -9.09
CA GLY A 71 -1.68 10.55 -10.10
C GLY A 71 -1.49 9.16 -9.50
N THR A 72 -1.92 8.13 -10.21
CA THR A 72 -1.73 6.75 -9.75
C THR A 72 -0.26 6.30 -9.86
N LEU A 73 0.44 6.85 -10.86
CA LEU A 73 1.90 6.91 -10.94
C LEU A 73 2.34 8.31 -10.48
N LEU A 74 3.11 8.37 -9.40
CA LEU A 74 3.69 9.61 -8.92
C LEU A 74 4.93 9.96 -9.75
N ARG A 75 5.06 11.20 -10.21
CA ARG A 75 6.29 11.71 -10.82
C ARG A 75 7.03 12.58 -9.81
N ILE A 76 8.27 12.21 -9.49
CA ILE A 76 8.99 12.77 -8.35
C ILE A 76 10.42 13.15 -8.77
N ASP A 77 10.76 14.43 -8.64
CA ASP A 77 12.15 14.86 -8.84
C ASP A 77 13.03 14.43 -7.66
N PRO A 78 14.31 14.07 -7.85
CA PRO A 78 15.29 14.03 -6.76
C PRO A 78 15.59 15.44 -6.22
N PRO A 79 16.22 15.58 -5.03
CA PRO A 79 16.69 14.54 -4.14
C PRO A 79 15.57 13.97 -3.25
N ILE A 80 15.66 12.67 -2.92
CA ILE A 80 14.64 11.99 -2.12
C ILE A 80 15.19 10.81 -1.33
N TYR A 81 14.66 10.59 -0.12
CA TYR A 81 14.87 9.37 0.67
C TYR A 81 13.74 8.38 0.39
N ILE A 82 14.06 7.11 0.15
CA ILE A 82 13.11 6.05 -0.15
C ILE A 82 13.19 4.99 0.95
N LEU A 83 12.04 4.65 1.52
CA LEU A 83 11.87 3.64 2.56
C LEU A 83 10.92 2.56 2.05
N GLY A 84 11.23 1.30 2.39
CA GLY A 84 10.34 0.17 2.18
C GLY A 84 9.38 0.00 3.36
N ASP A 85 9.13 -1.25 3.70
CA ASP A 85 8.17 -1.71 4.69
C ASP A 85 8.50 -1.17 6.09
N ILE A 86 7.47 -0.82 6.85
CA ILE A 86 7.58 -0.30 8.22
C ILE A 86 6.83 -1.19 9.22
N HIS A 87 5.68 -1.75 8.82
CA HIS A 87 4.91 -2.75 9.59
C HIS A 87 4.69 -2.38 11.06
N GLY A 88 4.14 -1.20 11.33
CA GLY A 88 3.81 -0.77 12.69
C GLY A 88 4.99 -0.62 13.65
N GLN A 89 6.24 -0.62 13.16
CA GLN A 89 7.45 -0.36 13.95
C GLN A 89 7.68 1.15 14.15
N PHE A 90 6.71 1.80 14.79
CA PHE A 90 6.69 3.24 15.00
C PHE A 90 7.94 3.84 15.70
N PRO A 91 8.52 3.24 16.76
CA PRO A 91 9.70 3.84 17.38
C PRO A 91 10.91 3.84 16.44
N ASP A 92 11.06 2.80 15.61
CA ASP A 92 12.11 2.76 14.59
C ASP A 92 11.86 3.81 13.50
N LEU A 93 10.61 3.96 13.03
CA LEU A 93 10.24 5.01 12.08
C LEU A 93 10.60 6.41 12.60
N VAL A 94 10.20 6.75 13.83
CA VAL A 94 10.49 8.06 14.44
C VAL A 94 11.99 8.27 14.55
N LYS A 95 12.75 7.24 14.95
CA LYS A 95 14.20 7.32 15.09
C LYS A 95 14.91 7.49 13.76
N ILE A 96 14.46 6.80 12.70
CA ILE A 96 14.98 6.96 11.34
C ILE A 96 14.72 8.37 10.82
N ILE A 97 13.47 8.85 10.88
CA ILE A 97 13.11 10.19 10.40
C ILE A 97 13.83 11.27 11.21
N SER A 98 13.99 11.10 12.53
CA SER A 98 14.68 12.08 13.38
C SER A 98 16.18 12.18 13.05
N LYS A 99 16.81 11.05 12.70
CA LYS A 99 18.22 11.04 12.27
C LYS A 99 18.44 11.68 10.89
N ILE A 100 17.52 11.48 9.95
CA ILE A 100 17.64 12.02 8.59
C ILE A 100 17.18 13.49 8.53
N GLY A 101 16.10 13.81 9.23
CA GLY A 101 15.42 15.11 9.28
C GLY A 101 13.96 15.04 8.82
N THR A 102 13.07 15.78 9.47
CA THR A 102 11.62 15.72 9.17
C THR A 102 11.23 16.52 7.91
N PRO A 103 10.08 16.19 7.27
CA PRO A 103 9.45 17.11 6.32
C PRO A 103 9.15 18.48 6.95
N PRO A 104 9.32 19.59 6.21
CA PRO A 104 9.66 19.68 4.80
C PRO A 104 11.18 19.74 4.52
N ARG A 105 12.04 19.66 5.54
CA ARG A 105 13.50 19.78 5.37
C ARG A 105 14.09 18.67 4.51
N LYS A 106 13.44 17.51 4.50
CA LYS A 106 13.79 16.33 3.71
C LYS A 106 12.56 15.80 3.00
N ARG A 107 12.78 15.20 1.83
CA ARG A 107 11.73 14.60 0.99
C ARG A 107 11.79 13.08 1.10
N TYR A 108 10.62 12.44 1.16
CA TYR A 108 10.48 11.02 1.41
C TYR A 108 9.50 10.35 0.46
N LEU A 109 9.84 9.17 -0.02
CA LEU A 109 8.94 8.21 -0.63
C LEU A 109 8.89 6.97 0.27
N PHE A 110 7.70 6.61 0.75
CA PHE A 110 7.49 5.33 1.40
C PHE A 110 6.77 4.38 0.44
N MET A 111 7.25 3.15 0.32
CA MET A 111 6.79 2.23 -0.72
C MET A 111 5.59 1.36 -0.34
N GLY A 112 5.12 1.39 0.90
CA GLY A 112 3.96 0.59 1.33
C GLY A 112 4.21 -0.12 2.65
N ASP A 113 3.25 -0.94 3.06
CA ASP A 113 3.30 -1.81 4.23
C ASP A 113 3.61 -1.03 5.52
N TYR A 114 2.72 -0.09 5.82
CA TYR A 114 2.79 0.75 7.01
C TYR A 114 2.22 0.04 8.24
N VAL A 115 1.22 -0.81 8.01
CA VAL A 115 0.41 -1.45 9.05
C VAL A 115 0.69 -2.95 9.16
N ASP A 116 0.02 -3.58 10.12
CA ASP A 116 0.13 -5.00 10.47
C ASP A 116 1.48 -5.39 11.07
N ARG A 117 1.51 -6.59 11.69
CA ARG A 117 2.69 -7.26 12.27
C ARG A 117 3.24 -6.57 13.52
N GLY A 118 3.63 -5.31 13.41
CA GLY A 118 4.04 -4.50 14.55
C GLY A 118 2.84 -4.04 15.38
N GLN A 119 3.15 -3.49 16.55
CA GLN A 119 2.12 -3.18 17.55
C GLN A 119 1.51 -1.79 17.37
N TRP A 120 2.19 -0.87 16.67
CA TRP A 120 1.87 0.57 16.66
C TRP A 120 1.59 1.04 15.22
N SER A 121 0.73 0.28 14.51
CA SER A 121 0.36 0.59 13.13
C SER A 121 -0.44 1.88 13.05
N LEU A 122 -1.33 2.14 14.01
CA LEU A 122 -2.15 3.36 14.09
C LEU A 122 -1.27 4.60 14.16
N GLU A 123 -0.28 4.61 15.06
CA GLU A 123 0.66 5.72 15.20
C GLU A 123 1.54 5.87 13.94
N THR A 124 2.02 4.75 13.38
CA THR A 124 2.81 4.70 12.15
C THR A 124 2.09 5.35 10.97
N VAL A 125 0.93 4.83 10.61
CA VAL A 125 0.18 5.32 9.46
C VAL A 125 -0.36 6.73 9.71
N SER A 126 -0.77 7.05 10.95
CA SER A 126 -1.23 8.39 11.33
C SER A 126 -0.16 9.45 11.14
N LEU A 127 1.08 9.18 11.56
CA LEU A 127 2.19 10.13 11.42
C LEU A 127 2.48 10.41 9.94
N LEU A 128 2.58 9.36 9.14
CA LEU A 128 2.86 9.47 7.71
C LEU A 128 1.74 10.20 6.97
N MET A 129 0.47 9.86 7.24
CA MET A 129 -0.67 10.57 6.66
C MET A 129 -0.74 12.04 7.10
N ALA A 130 -0.43 12.36 8.35
CA ALA A 130 -0.41 13.74 8.82
C ALA A 130 0.68 14.56 8.11
N TYR A 131 1.89 14.01 7.95
CA TYR A 131 2.94 14.63 7.14
C TYR A 131 2.54 14.74 5.66
N LYS A 132 1.89 13.72 5.09
CA LYS A 132 1.39 13.75 3.71
C LYS A 132 0.44 14.93 3.49
N VAL A 133 -0.53 15.11 4.37
CA VAL A 133 -1.48 16.23 4.27
C VAL A 133 -0.78 17.58 4.49
N ARG A 134 0.17 17.66 5.42
CA ARG A 134 0.86 18.92 5.75
C ARG A 134 1.89 19.33 4.68
N TYR A 135 2.55 18.37 4.05
CA TYR A 135 3.65 18.55 3.10
C TYR A 135 3.53 17.60 1.90
N PRO A 136 2.46 17.71 1.08
CA PRO A 136 2.16 16.73 0.02
C PRO A 136 3.25 16.61 -1.06
N LYS A 137 4.07 17.66 -1.24
CA LYS A 137 5.24 17.69 -2.15
C LYS A 137 6.55 17.19 -1.53
N HIS A 138 6.53 16.81 -0.25
CA HIS A 138 7.72 16.36 0.49
C HIS A 138 7.57 14.97 1.10
N LEU A 139 6.34 14.47 1.28
CA LEU A 139 6.13 13.09 1.68
C LEU A 139 5.17 12.40 0.71
N TYR A 140 5.63 11.32 0.12
CA TYR A 140 4.92 10.48 -0.82
C TYR A 140 4.72 9.09 -0.19
N MET A 141 3.57 8.49 -0.46
CA MET A 141 3.19 7.17 0.08
C MET A 141 2.61 6.35 -1.06
N LEU A 142 3.20 5.19 -1.32
CA LEU A 142 2.65 4.18 -2.23
C LEU A 142 1.85 3.15 -1.44
N ARG A 143 0.96 2.45 -2.11
CA ARG A 143 0.16 1.39 -1.51
C ARG A 143 0.95 0.09 -1.47
N GLY A 144 1.08 -0.51 -0.28
CA GLY A 144 1.55 -1.88 -0.13
C GLY A 144 0.42 -2.90 -0.13
N ASN A 145 0.75 -4.18 -0.07
CA ASN A 145 -0.25 -5.25 -0.01
C ASN A 145 -0.96 -5.29 1.35
N HIS A 146 -0.35 -4.77 2.41
CA HIS A 146 -0.98 -4.63 3.73
C HIS A 146 -1.97 -3.46 3.80
N GLU A 147 -1.96 -2.51 2.86
CA GLU A 147 -3.00 -1.48 2.74
C GLU A 147 -4.23 -2.00 1.95
N THR A 148 -4.61 -3.25 2.20
CA THR A 148 -5.77 -3.92 1.57
C THR A 148 -6.66 -4.57 2.61
N ARG A 149 -7.98 -4.62 2.32
CA ARG A 149 -8.98 -5.12 3.28
C ARG A 149 -8.77 -6.59 3.61
N ALA A 150 -8.38 -7.40 2.63
CA ALA A 150 -8.19 -8.82 2.81
C ALA A 150 -6.99 -9.14 3.72
N VAL A 151 -5.92 -8.36 3.62
CA VAL A 151 -4.67 -8.58 4.38
C VAL A 151 -4.80 -8.01 5.79
N ASN A 152 -5.07 -6.71 5.93
CA ASN A 152 -5.04 -6.05 7.24
C ASN A 152 -6.21 -6.39 8.17
N ARG A 153 -7.17 -7.18 7.67
CA ARG A 153 -8.19 -7.82 8.50
C ARG A 153 -7.62 -8.95 9.37
N ILE A 154 -6.51 -9.56 8.95
CA ILE A 154 -6.00 -10.81 9.53
C ILE A 154 -4.63 -10.61 10.19
N TYR A 155 -3.81 -9.66 9.73
CA TYR A 155 -2.41 -9.54 10.15
C TYR A 155 -2.12 -8.49 11.24
N GLY A 156 -3.16 -7.98 11.90
CA GLY A 156 -3.04 -7.23 13.16
C GLY A 156 -3.75 -5.88 13.18
N PHE A 157 -3.81 -5.14 12.06
CA PHE A 157 -4.29 -3.76 12.08
C PHE A 157 -5.78 -3.63 12.46
N PHE A 158 -6.64 -4.52 11.96
CA PHE A 158 -8.04 -4.55 12.36
C PHE A 158 -8.22 -4.80 13.86
N GLU A 159 -7.45 -5.73 14.41
CA GLU A 159 -7.46 -6.04 15.84
C GLU A 159 -6.96 -4.86 16.66
N GLU A 160 -5.85 -4.23 16.24
CA GLU A 160 -5.31 -3.02 16.86
C GLU A 160 -6.36 -1.90 16.91
N CYS A 161 -7.09 -1.67 15.82
CA CYS A 161 -8.17 -0.68 15.78
C CYS A 161 -9.28 -0.98 16.81
N ILE A 162 -9.72 -2.24 16.93
CA ILE A 162 -10.76 -2.63 17.89
C ILE A 162 -10.27 -2.48 19.33
N GLN A 163 -9.07 -2.97 19.63
CA GLN A 163 -8.53 -2.95 20.98
C GLN A 163 -8.28 -1.51 21.47
N ARG A 164 -7.80 -0.63 20.58
CA ARG A 164 -7.50 0.77 20.91
C ARG A 164 -8.75 1.64 21.02
N PHE A 165 -9.84 1.26 20.35
CA PHE A 165 -11.12 1.98 20.39
C PHE A 165 -12.29 1.01 20.67
N PRO A 166 -12.41 0.52 21.92
CA PRO A 166 -13.35 -0.56 22.29
C PRO A 166 -14.80 -0.11 22.42
N ASN A 167 -15.06 1.20 22.45
CA ASN A 167 -16.41 1.75 22.47
C ASN A 167 -17.20 1.26 21.25
N LYS A 168 -18.52 1.05 21.43
CA LYS A 168 -19.37 0.28 20.49
C LYS A 168 -19.21 0.74 19.04
N ASN A 169 -18.51 -0.08 18.26
CA ASN A 169 -18.20 0.06 16.82
C ASN A 169 -17.13 1.09 16.42
N ASP A 170 -16.53 1.84 17.34
CA ASP A 170 -15.55 2.88 17.00
C ASP A 170 -14.33 2.31 16.27
N GLY A 171 -13.72 1.25 16.78
CA GLY A 171 -12.59 0.58 16.13
C GLY A 171 -12.93 0.02 14.74
N THR A 172 -14.10 -0.60 14.57
CA THR A 172 -14.56 -1.12 13.27
C THR A 172 -14.80 0.01 12.26
N GLN A 173 -15.40 1.11 12.69
CA GLN A 173 -15.63 2.29 11.85
C GLN A 173 -14.30 2.96 11.47
N LEU A 174 -13.37 3.04 12.41
CA LEU A 174 -12.04 3.58 12.18
C LEU A 174 -11.28 2.75 11.14
N TRP A 175 -11.23 1.43 11.31
CA TRP A 175 -10.62 0.54 10.33
C TRP A 175 -11.28 0.69 8.94
N THR A 176 -12.60 0.77 8.88
CA THR A 176 -13.32 1.00 7.62
C THR A 176 -12.93 2.34 6.97
N LEU A 177 -12.75 3.39 7.75
CA LEU A 177 -12.27 4.68 7.25
C LEU A 177 -10.84 4.61 6.70
N TYR A 178 -9.96 3.83 7.34
CA TYR A 178 -8.64 3.54 6.78
C TYR A 178 -8.75 2.83 5.43
N GLN A 179 -9.63 1.83 5.28
CA GLN A 179 -9.82 1.16 3.99
C GLN A 179 -10.25 2.13 2.89
N HIS A 180 -11.16 3.06 3.18
CA HIS A 180 -11.54 4.11 2.21
C HIS A 180 -10.37 5.03 1.84
N THR A 181 -9.45 5.27 2.77
CA THR A 181 -8.26 6.08 2.55
C THR A 181 -7.21 5.32 1.74
N PHE A 182 -6.92 4.07 2.10
CA PHE A 182 -6.00 3.18 1.40
C PHE A 182 -6.43 2.91 -0.05
N ASN A 183 -7.73 2.78 -0.30
CA ASN A 183 -8.26 2.62 -1.66
C ASN A 183 -7.94 3.81 -2.58
N CYS A 184 -7.57 4.97 -2.04
CA CYS A 184 -7.17 6.13 -2.81
C CYS A 184 -5.67 6.22 -3.06
N MET A 185 -4.82 5.36 -2.49
CA MET A 185 -3.37 5.52 -2.56
C MET A 185 -2.79 5.30 -3.96
N PRO A 186 -1.72 6.03 -4.36
CA PRO A 186 -0.94 5.74 -5.55
C PRO A 186 -0.27 4.36 -5.47
N PHE A 187 0.03 3.74 -6.62
CA PHE A 187 0.62 2.39 -6.66
C PHE A 187 2.11 2.37 -7.02
N ALA A 188 2.58 3.39 -7.74
CA ALA A 188 3.96 3.45 -8.18
C ALA A 188 4.48 4.90 -8.19
N ALA A 189 5.80 5.04 -8.29
CA ALA A 189 6.48 6.29 -8.53
C ALA A 189 7.53 6.15 -9.64
N LEU A 190 7.74 7.23 -10.38
CA LEU A 190 8.83 7.41 -11.33
C LEU A 190 9.71 8.57 -10.81
N ILE A 191 10.92 8.25 -10.37
CA ILE A 191 11.86 9.18 -9.77
C ILE A 191 12.87 9.62 -10.83
N GLY A 192 12.92 10.93 -11.07
CA GLY A 192 13.81 11.56 -12.07
C GLY A 192 13.70 10.94 -13.46
N GLU A 193 12.51 10.45 -13.84
CA GLU A 193 12.22 9.79 -15.13
C GLU A 193 13.05 8.54 -15.46
N ARG A 194 13.88 8.06 -14.51
CA ARG A 194 14.83 6.95 -14.73
C ARG A 194 14.70 5.82 -13.72
N ILE A 195 14.01 6.02 -12.60
CA ILE A 195 13.91 5.02 -11.54
C ILE A 195 12.44 4.73 -11.27
N PHE A 196 12.02 3.48 -11.50
CA PHE A 196 10.66 3.03 -11.20
C PHE A 196 10.60 2.45 -9.78
N ALA A 197 9.60 2.85 -9.01
CA ALA A 197 9.36 2.32 -7.67
C ALA A 197 7.92 1.82 -7.51
N ALA A 198 7.78 0.62 -6.95
CA ALA A 198 6.50 0.02 -6.57
C ALA A 198 6.71 -0.88 -5.34
N HIS A 199 5.66 -1.20 -4.59
CA HIS A 199 5.81 -2.05 -3.41
C HIS A 199 6.29 -3.46 -3.75
N GLY A 200 5.51 -4.13 -4.61
CA GLY A 200 5.74 -5.45 -5.14
C GLY A 200 6.77 -5.42 -6.25
N GLY A 201 6.32 -5.28 -7.50
CA GLY A 201 7.27 -5.29 -8.61
C GLY A 201 6.65 -4.96 -9.94
N ILE A 202 7.15 -5.63 -10.98
CA ILE A 202 6.74 -5.42 -12.36
C ILE A 202 5.83 -6.54 -12.86
N PHE A 203 5.21 -6.30 -14.01
CA PHE A 203 4.28 -7.20 -14.68
C PHE A 203 4.46 -7.11 -16.19
N GLU A 204 4.04 -8.16 -16.90
CA GLU A 204 4.29 -8.32 -18.34
C GLU A 204 3.60 -7.25 -19.21
N ASP A 205 2.40 -6.85 -18.82
CA ASP A 205 1.50 -6.03 -19.64
C ASP A 205 1.76 -4.52 -19.56
N LEU A 206 2.78 -4.04 -18.82
CA LEU A 206 3.10 -2.61 -18.81
C LEU A 206 3.88 -2.25 -20.08
N LEU A 207 3.20 -1.57 -21.00
CA LEU A 207 3.74 -1.09 -22.27
C LEU A 207 4.17 0.37 -22.21
N ASN A 208 3.44 1.20 -21.48
CA ASN A 208 3.74 2.62 -21.30
C ASN A 208 3.09 3.19 -20.03
N TRP A 209 3.54 4.37 -19.63
CA TRP A 209 3.07 5.05 -18.41
C TRP A 209 1.59 5.46 -18.45
N ASN A 210 0.99 5.66 -19.63
CA ASN A 210 -0.41 6.09 -19.76
C ASN A 210 -1.39 5.02 -19.27
N GLN A 211 -0.96 3.76 -19.15
CA GLN A 211 -1.79 2.71 -18.55
C GLN A 211 -2.14 3.00 -17.08
N PHE A 212 -1.32 3.77 -16.35
CA PHE A 212 -1.63 4.19 -14.99
C PHE A 212 -2.80 5.19 -14.92
N GLU A 213 -3.05 5.96 -15.98
CA GLU A 213 -4.17 6.90 -16.05
C GLU A 213 -5.52 6.19 -16.13
N ARG A 214 -5.53 4.93 -16.57
CA ARG A 214 -6.73 4.08 -16.65
C ARG A 214 -7.11 3.48 -15.29
N ILE A 215 -6.24 3.59 -14.28
CA ILE A 215 -6.59 3.15 -12.92
C ILE A 215 -7.43 4.23 -12.25
N CYS A 216 -8.73 3.97 -12.14
CA CYS A 216 -9.64 4.78 -11.35
C CYS A 216 -9.42 4.54 -9.84
N ARG A 217 -9.24 5.62 -9.08
CA ARG A 217 -9.20 5.58 -7.60
C ARG A 217 -10.39 6.37 -7.03
N PRO A 218 -11.07 5.89 -5.97
CA PRO A 218 -10.72 4.74 -5.13
C PRO A 218 -10.96 3.37 -5.79
N THR A 219 -10.08 2.41 -5.53
CA THR A 219 -10.25 1.01 -5.96
C THR A 219 -9.81 0.04 -4.87
N ASP A 220 -10.53 -1.08 -4.74
CA ASP A 220 -10.01 -2.25 -4.02
C ASP A 220 -9.06 -3.04 -4.94
N ILE A 221 -8.34 -4.01 -4.38
CA ILE A 221 -7.42 -4.86 -5.14
C ILE A 221 -8.09 -6.19 -5.46
N THR A 222 -8.10 -6.54 -6.75
CA THR A 222 -8.53 -7.86 -7.21
C THR A 222 -7.39 -8.87 -7.09
N ASP A 223 -7.71 -10.16 -6.93
CA ASP A 223 -6.71 -11.23 -6.80
C ASP A 223 -5.87 -11.47 -8.08
N ILE A 224 -6.20 -10.80 -9.17
CA ILE A 224 -5.56 -10.88 -10.48
C ILE A 224 -5.38 -9.50 -11.10
N GLY A 225 -4.46 -9.40 -12.05
CA GLY A 225 -4.23 -8.20 -12.86
C GLY A 225 -3.10 -7.32 -12.34
N PHE A 226 -2.74 -6.32 -13.13
CA PHE A 226 -1.48 -5.59 -12.91
C PHE A 226 -1.40 -4.79 -11.61
N ILE A 227 -2.53 -4.29 -11.08
CA ILE A 227 -2.55 -3.62 -9.77
C ILE A 227 -2.12 -4.59 -8.66
N ASN A 228 -2.54 -5.86 -8.77
CA ASN A 228 -2.13 -6.90 -7.84
C ASN A 228 -0.62 -7.16 -7.94
N ASP A 229 -0.07 -7.20 -9.16
CA ASP A 229 1.36 -7.42 -9.36
C ASP A 229 2.23 -6.26 -8.85
N LEU A 230 1.76 -5.01 -8.98
CA LEU A 230 2.43 -3.83 -8.42
C LEU A 230 2.65 -3.92 -6.90
N ILE A 231 1.84 -4.69 -6.18
CA ILE A 231 1.93 -4.82 -4.72
C ILE A 231 2.34 -6.22 -4.23
N TRP A 232 2.34 -7.24 -5.10
CA TRP A 232 2.65 -8.63 -4.70
C TRP A 232 3.77 -9.31 -5.49
N ALA A 233 4.14 -8.81 -6.68
CA ALA A 233 5.15 -9.47 -7.50
C ALA A 233 6.53 -9.39 -6.84
N ASP A 234 7.34 -10.43 -6.99
CA ASP A 234 8.69 -10.51 -6.39
C ASP A 234 9.76 -10.78 -7.45
N PRO A 235 10.96 -10.20 -7.34
CA PRO A 235 12.08 -10.61 -8.17
C PRO A 235 12.55 -12.04 -7.81
N GLY A 236 13.09 -12.76 -8.78
CA GLY A 236 13.63 -14.11 -8.54
C GLY A 236 14.74 -14.51 -9.51
N ASN A 237 15.63 -15.39 -9.05
CA ASN A 237 16.74 -15.92 -9.84
C ASN A 237 16.32 -17.23 -10.53
N PHE A 238 15.71 -17.14 -11.69
CA PHE A 238 15.27 -18.27 -12.50
C PHE A 238 15.36 -17.92 -14.00
N PRO A 239 15.44 -18.92 -14.91
CA PRO A 239 15.43 -18.67 -16.35
C PRO A 239 14.05 -18.22 -16.83
N GLY A 240 14.01 -17.28 -17.77
CA GLY A 240 12.77 -16.75 -18.35
C GLY A 240 12.28 -15.45 -17.70
N LYS A 241 11.04 -15.07 -18.03
CA LYS A 241 10.46 -13.77 -17.62
C LYS A 241 9.65 -13.86 -16.34
N TYR A 242 8.67 -14.77 -16.28
CA TYR A 242 7.72 -14.84 -15.18
C TYR A 242 7.41 -16.30 -14.81
N ILE A 243 7.24 -16.56 -13.52
CA ILE A 243 6.72 -17.83 -12.99
C ILE A 243 5.71 -17.56 -11.89
N GLN A 244 4.90 -18.57 -11.54
CA GLN A 244 3.93 -18.42 -10.45
C GLN A 244 4.61 -18.14 -9.11
N SER A 245 4.04 -17.21 -8.34
CA SER A 245 4.56 -16.87 -7.03
C SER A 245 4.29 -18.00 -6.02
N PRO A 246 5.29 -18.37 -5.19
CA PRO A 246 5.08 -19.31 -4.08
C PRO A 246 4.13 -18.78 -3.02
N ARG A 247 3.80 -17.47 -3.03
CA ARG A 247 2.79 -16.86 -2.16
C ARG A 247 1.36 -17.25 -2.50
N GLY A 248 1.14 -17.87 -3.66
CA GLY A 248 -0.20 -18.21 -4.17
C GLY A 248 -0.99 -17.00 -4.71
N VAL A 249 -0.32 -15.85 -4.88
CA VAL A 249 -0.85 -14.61 -5.46
C VAL A 249 0.25 -13.95 -6.29
N SER A 250 -0.12 -13.38 -7.44
CA SER A 250 0.83 -12.74 -8.39
C SER A 250 1.91 -13.72 -8.90
N GLN A 251 3.06 -13.17 -9.30
CA GLN A 251 4.13 -13.82 -10.04
C GLN A 251 5.51 -13.45 -9.51
N LEU A 252 6.48 -14.32 -9.73
CA LEU A 252 7.89 -13.94 -9.67
C LEU A 252 8.31 -13.41 -11.04
N PHE A 253 9.14 -12.37 -11.08
CA PHE A 253 9.74 -11.85 -12.31
C PHE A 253 11.26 -12.05 -12.31
N GLY A 254 11.80 -12.53 -13.41
CA GLY A 254 13.22 -12.85 -13.58
C GLY A 254 14.02 -11.70 -14.17
N LYS A 255 15.32 -11.94 -14.35
CA LYS A 255 16.24 -10.97 -14.97
C LYS A 255 15.76 -10.53 -16.36
N GLN A 256 15.29 -11.45 -17.19
CA GLN A 256 14.82 -11.10 -18.54
C GLN A 256 13.65 -10.11 -18.51
N ALA A 257 12.67 -10.33 -17.62
CA ALA A 257 11.56 -9.40 -17.45
C ALA A 257 12.02 -8.01 -17.01
N THR A 258 13.00 -7.95 -16.10
CA THR A 258 13.59 -6.68 -15.66
C THR A 258 14.25 -5.93 -16.80
N GLU A 259 15.06 -6.61 -17.62
CA GLU A 259 15.77 -5.98 -18.73
C GLU A 259 14.83 -5.47 -19.82
N GLU A 260 13.82 -6.27 -20.18
CA GLU A 260 12.80 -5.85 -21.14
C GLU A 260 11.97 -4.67 -20.63
N PHE A 261 11.61 -4.67 -19.34
CA PHE A 261 10.87 -3.57 -18.71
C PHE A 261 11.69 -2.27 -18.73
N GLN A 262 12.98 -2.35 -18.39
CA GLN A 262 13.90 -1.21 -18.41
C GLN A 262 14.07 -0.63 -19.82
N GLN A 263 14.28 -1.50 -20.82
CA GLN A 263 14.42 -1.08 -22.21
C GLN A 263 13.12 -0.45 -22.74
N LYS A 264 11.98 -1.09 -22.49
CA LYS A 264 10.68 -0.65 -23.00
C LYS A 264 10.25 0.70 -22.42
N LEU A 265 10.47 0.91 -21.12
CA LEU A 265 10.02 2.10 -20.41
C LEU A 265 11.13 3.14 -20.18
N ASN A 266 12.33 2.88 -20.71
CA ASN A 266 13.49 3.75 -20.65
C ASN A 266 13.89 4.16 -19.21
N ILE A 267 14.02 3.16 -18.33
CA ILE A 267 14.45 3.33 -16.93
C ILE A 267 15.74 2.54 -16.64
N ASP A 268 16.49 2.97 -15.63
CA ASP A 268 17.78 2.40 -15.22
C ASP A 268 17.68 1.46 -14.01
N LEU A 269 16.67 1.65 -13.17
CA LEU A 269 16.55 0.92 -11.90
C LEU A 269 15.09 0.71 -11.51
N ILE A 270 14.78 -0.50 -11.05
CA ILE A 270 13.56 -0.81 -10.31
C ILE A 270 13.90 -0.82 -8.82
N ILE A 271 13.12 -0.12 -8.01
CA ILE A 271 13.21 -0.13 -6.54
C ILE A 271 11.90 -0.67 -5.98
N ARG A 272 11.99 -1.58 -5.00
CA ARG A 272 10.80 -2.19 -4.42
C ARG A 272 10.95 -2.55 -2.94
N GLY A 273 9.83 -2.87 -2.27
CA GLY A 273 9.73 -3.24 -0.85
C GLY A 273 9.50 -4.75 -0.64
N HIS A 274 8.51 -5.11 0.18
CA HIS A 274 7.77 -6.38 0.27
C HIS A 274 8.53 -7.68 0.64
N GLN A 275 9.85 -7.74 0.44
CA GLN A 275 10.70 -8.86 0.87
C GLN A 275 11.72 -8.37 1.90
N VAL A 276 11.82 -9.10 3.00
CA VAL A 276 12.83 -8.84 4.02
C VAL A 276 14.21 -9.08 3.41
N ALA A 277 15.02 -8.02 3.36
CA ALA A 277 16.43 -8.11 3.03
C ALA A 277 17.26 -8.09 4.32
N GLN A 278 18.16 -9.06 4.48
CA GLN A 278 18.94 -9.23 5.72
C GLN A 278 19.76 -7.99 6.08
N GLU A 279 20.34 -7.34 5.08
CA GLU A 279 21.13 -6.10 5.24
C GLU A 279 20.27 -4.83 5.10
N GLY A 280 18.95 -4.98 5.07
CA GLY A 280 17.98 -3.91 4.80
C GLY A 280 17.85 -3.56 3.32
N PHE A 281 18.68 -4.15 2.46
CA PHE A 281 18.60 -4.03 1.01
C PHE A 281 19.16 -5.27 0.31
N GLU A 282 18.74 -5.49 -0.94
CA GLU A 282 19.27 -6.56 -1.80
C GLU A 282 19.24 -6.13 -3.27
N PHE A 283 20.33 -6.36 -3.99
CA PHE A 283 20.39 -6.17 -5.44
C PHE A 283 20.16 -7.49 -6.15
N LEU A 284 19.26 -7.48 -7.13
CA LEU A 284 18.97 -8.58 -8.03
C LEU A 284 19.16 -8.14 -9.49
N HIS A 285 19.23 -9.13 -10.38
CA HIS A 285 19.22 -8.92 -11.84
C HIS A 285 20.33 -7.95 -12.29
N ASP A 286 21.58 -8.23 -11.92
CA ASP A 286 22.75 -7.39 -12.23
C ASP A 286 22.63 -5.95 -11.71
N LYS A 287 22.08 -5.80 -10.50
CA LYS A 287 21.83 -4.51 -9.82
C LYS A 287 20.78 -3.61 -10.50
N LYS A 288 19.97 -4.17 -11.41
CA LYS A 288 18.86 -3.48 -12.08
C LYS A 288 17.55 -3.50 -11.27
N CYS A 289 17.47 -4.35 -10.25
CA CYS A 289 16.38 -4.39 -9.29
C CYS A 289 16.94 -4.30 -7.86
N LEU A 290 16.42 -3.36 -7.07
CA LEU A 290 16.83 -3.11 -5.69
C LEU A 290 15.64 -3.28 -4.75
N THR A 291 15.73 -4.24 -3.84
CA THR A 291 14.83 -4.36 -2.70
C THR A 291 15.34 -3.47 -1.56
N ILE A 292 14.47 -2.65 -0.96
CA ILE A 292 14.71 -1.88 0.27
C ILE A 292 13.68 -2.32 1.31
N PHE A 293 14.14 -2.64 2.52
CA PHE A 293 13.28 -3.05 3.63
C PHE A 293 13.63 -2.23 4.87
N SER A 294 12.68 -1.48 5.43
CA SER A 294 12.97 -0.42 6.41
C SER A 294 12.52 -0.76 7.85
N ALA A 295 12.08 -1.99 8.09
CA ALA A 295 11.72 -2.50 9.42
C ALA A 295 12.86 -3.37 9.99
N PRO A 296 13.69 -2.86 10.93
CA PRO A 296 14.79 -3.64 11.49
C PRO A 296 14.29 -4.66 12.51
N TYR A 297 15.00 -5.78 12.69
CA TYR A 297 14.63 -6.82 13.65
C TYR A 297 13.16 -7.26 13.48
N TYR A 298 12.76 -7.50 12.23
CA TYR A 298 11.37 -7.62 11.83
C TYR A 298 10.63 -8.73 12.59
N CYS A 299 9.39 -8.42 13.00
CA CYS A 299 8.54 -9.25 13.87
C CYS A 299 9.16 -9.62 15.23
N GLY A 300 10.32 -9.07 15.60
CA GLY A 300 11.02 -9.48 16.82
C GLY A 300 11.76 -10.83 16.70
N GLU A 301 11.82 -11.39 15.50
CA GLU A 301 12.34 -12.75 15.26
C GLU A 301 13.53 -12.76 14.32
N LEU A 302 13.52 -11.86 13.33
CA LEU A 302 14.61 -11.75 12.36
C LEU A 302 15.71 -10.84 12.89
N ASN A 303 16.95 -11.05 12.45
CA ASN A 303 18.09 -10.19 12.82
C ASN A 303 18.48 -9.25 11.67
N ASN A 304 17.53 -8.85 10.83
CA ASN A 304 17.78 -7.99 9.68
C ASN A 304 18.01 -6.53 10.11
N LYS A 305 18.77 -5.80 9.29
CA LYS A 305 18.86 -4.33 9.37
C LYS A 305 17.70 -3.71 8.60
N ALA A 306 17.48 -2.42 8.82
CA ALA A 306 16.68 -1.57 7.94
C ALA A 306 17.58 -0.86 6.92
N GLY A 307 17.15 -0.79 5.67
CA GLY A 307 17.76 0.01 4.61
C GLY A 307 16.95 1.26 4.32
N ILE A 308 17.63 2.34 3.99
CA ILE A 308 17.06 3.59 3.50
C ILE A 308 17.87 4.01 2.29
N LEU A 309 17.23 4.20 1.14
CA LEU A 309 17.91 4.69 -0.04
C LEU A 309 17.82 6.21 -0.11
N TYR A 310 18.90 6.88 -0.46
CA TYR A 310 18.91 8.27 -0.86
C TYR A 310 19.27 8.38 -2.34
N VAL A 311 18.42 9.06 -3.10
CA VAL A 311 18.65 9.39 -4.51
C VAL A 311 18.99 10.88 -4.58
N ALA A 312 20.21 11.20 -5.00
CA ALA A 312 20.66 12.58 -5.20
C ALA A 312 20.11 13.17 -6.50
N GLU A 313 20.26 14.49 -6.71
CA GLU A 313 19.86 15.17 -7.95
C GLU A 313 20.51 14.58 -9.20
N SER A 314 21.76 14.09 -9.07
CA SER A 314 22.49 13.37 -10.12
C SER A 314 22.04 11.92 -10.33
N LEU A 315 20.98 11.48 -9.66
CA LEU A 315 20.51 10.09 -9.56
C LEU A 315 21.51 9.12 -8.91
N HIS A 316 22.61 9.63 -8.36
CA HIS A 316 23.51 8.83 -7.55
C HIS A 316 22.78 8.30 -6.31
N CYS A 317 22.84 6.98 -6.13
CA CYS A 317 22.13 6.24 -5.10
C CYS A 317 23.06 5.94 -3.92
N THR A 318 22.66 6.31 -2.70
CA THR A 318 23.37 6.01 -1.46
C THR A 318 22.46 5.25 -0.51
N ILE A 319 22.90 4.08 -0.04
CA ILE A 319 22.11 3.27 0.90
C ILE A 319 22.64 3.49 2.32
N TYR A 320 21.75 3.91 3.21
CA TYR A 320 21.99 3.97 4.65
C TYR A 320 21.40 2.73 5.32
N GLN A 321 22.11 2.20 6.30
CA GLN A 321 21.64 1.07 7.11
C GLN A 321 21.35 1.53 8.53
N PHE A 322 20.29 0.99 9.12
CA PHE A 322 19.90 1.23 10.49
C PHE A 322 19.68 -0.09 11.23
N ARG A 323 20.32 -0.25 12.38
CA ARG A 323 20.04 -1.35 13.31
C ARG A 323 19.03 -0.88 14.36
N GLY A 324 17.94 -1.63 14.50
CA GLY A 324 16.98 -1.44 15.58
C GLY A 324 17.63 -1.65 16.94
N ALA A 325 17.00 -1.13 17.99
CA ALA A 325 17.46 -1.41 19.35
C ALA A 325 17.20 -2.88 19.68
N GLN A 326 18.26 -3.68 19.88
CA GLN A 326 18.09 -5.02 20.43
C GLN A 326 17.49 -4.88 21.83
N LYS A 327 16.39 -5.61 22.10
CA LYS A 327 15.97 -5.81 23.49
C LYS A 327 17.08 -6.61 24.16
N VAL A 328 17.86 -5.97 25.03
CA VAL A 328 18.77 -6.67 25.94
C VAL A 328 17.89 -7.59 26.77
N GLY A 329 18.01 -8.91 26.56
CA GLY A 329 17.25 -9.89 27.31
C GLY A 329 17.56 -9.74 28.81
N GLN A 330 16.52 -9.65 29.63
CA GLN A 330 16.63 -10.07 31.02
C GLN A 330 16.86 -11.59 31.02
N HIS A 331 18.13 -12.01 30.87
CA HIS A 331 18.51 -13.33 31.32
C HIS A 331 18.64 -13.25 32.84
N GLY A 332 17.69 -13.90 33.51
CA GLY A 332 17.84 -14.28 34.90
C GLY A 332 19.17 -14.99 35.10
N LYS A 333 19.82 -14.66 36.22
CA LYS A 333 20.99 -15.36 36.72
C LYS A 333 20.75 -16.88 36.65
N CYS A 334 21.62 -17.61 35.96
CA CYS A 334 21.90 -19.00 36.30
C CYS A 334 23.29 -19.39 35.83
N ASP A 335 23.92 -20.23 36.63
CA ASP A 335 25.35 -20.43 36.78
C ASP A 335 26.09 -21.00 35.56
N THR A 336 27.38 -20.71 35.57
CA THR A 336 28.42 -21.33 34.75
C THR A 336 28.41 -22.86 34.82
N SER A 337 28.34 -23.54 33.67
CA SER A 337 29.19 -24.70 33.37
C SER A 337 29.07 -25.14 31.90
N GLN A 338 30.19 -25.68 31.42
CA GLN A 338 30.56 -26.01 30.06
C GLN A 338 29.67 -27.08 29.41
N ASN A 339 29.31 -26.94 28.12
CA ASN A 339 29.86 -27.77 27.03
C ASN A 339 29.13 -27.66 25.67
N LYS A 340 29.99 -27.69 24.63
CA LYS A 340 29.81 -28.12 23.22
C LYS A 340 29.16 -27.16 22.21
N GLU A 341 30.03 -26.67 21.33
CA GLU A 341 29.79 -25.99 20.07
C GLU A 341 29.00 -26.87 19.09
N GLU A 342 27.83 -26.40 18.66
CA GLU A 342 27.21 -26.79 17.39
C GLU A 342 27.19 -25.57 16.46
N LYS A 343 27.67 -25.77 15.22
CA LYS A 343 27.97 -24.72 14.24
C LYS A 343 26.74 -23.84 13.93
N PRO A 344 26.86 -22.49 13.93
CA PRO A 344 25.75 -21.55 13.71
C PRO A 344 24.99 -21.68 12.38
N LYS A 345 25.59 -22.30 11.35
CA LYS A 345 24.98 -22.44 10.01
C LYS A 345 23.80 -23.41 9.95
N ALA A 346 23.86 -24.53 10.67
CA ALA A 346 22.79 -25.55 10.61
C ALA A 346 21.48 -25.04 11.25
N LYS A 347 21.60 -24.26 12.34
CA LYS A 347 20.46 -23.63 13.02
C LYS A 347 19.86 -22.48 12.20
N HIS A 348 20.69 -21.78 11.42
CA HIS A 348 20.24 -20.72 10.50
C HIS A 348 19.44 -21.28 9.32
N ASP A 349 19.90 -22.37 8.71
CA ASP A 349 19.19 -23.04 7.60
C ASP A 349 17.87 -23.68 8.06
N GLU A 350 17.80 -24.16 9.31
CA GLU A 350 16.56 -24.67 9.90
C GLU A 350 15.54 -23.56 10.18
N LEU A 351 15.99 -22.37 10.57
CA LEU A 351 15.13 -21.20 10.79
C LEU A 351 14.62 -20.58 9.49
N LEU A 352 15.46 -20.53 8.44
CA LEU A 352 15.03 -20.17 7.09
C LEU A 352 13.99 -21.16 6.54
N LYS A 353 14.19 -22.46 6.75
CA LYS A 353 13.19 -23.49 6.43
C LYS A 353 11.89 -23.33 7.24
N LYS A 354 11.96 -22.90 8.50
CA LYS A 354 10.76 -22.58 9.32
C LYS A 354 10.04 -21.33 8.82
N ALA A 355 10.74 -20.27 8.41
CA ALA A 355 10.13 -19.09 7.80
C ALA A 355 9.47 -19.41 6.44
N ILE A 356 10.08 -20.30 5.65
CA ILE A 356 9.49 -20.86 4.43
C ILE A 356 8.28 -21.75 4.76
N SER A 357 8.35 -22.57 5.81
CA SER A 357 7.25 -23.41 6.29
C SER A 357 6.07 -22.59 6.82
N MET A 358 6.28 -21.41 7.40
CA MET A 358 5.20 -20.47 7.73
C MET A 358 4.46 -19.99 6.48
N ASN A 359 5.11 -19.93 5.31
CA ASN A 359 4.44 -19.70 4.02
C ASN A 359 3.69 -20.95 3.52
N ASP A 360 4.12 -22.16 3.86
CA ASP A 360 3.38 -23.39 3.53
C ASP A 360 2.13 -23.57 4.40
N GLN A 361 2.17 -23.13 5.66
CA GLN A 361 0.97 -23.06 6.51
C GLN A 361 -0.02 -21.99 6.03
N GLN A 362 0.46 -20.95 5.33
CA GLN A 362 -0.38 -20.00 4.60
C GLN A 362 -1.00 -20.63 3.33
N LYS A 363 -0.29 -21.52 2.62
CA LYS A 363 -0.86 -22.31 1.51
C LYS A 363 -1.99 -23.22 1.98
N GLU A 364 -1.77 -23.97 3.07
CA GLU A 364 -2.76 -24.92 3.57
C GLU A 364 -4.05 -24.21 4.05
N ASN A 365 -3.90 -23.04 4.67
CA ASN A 365 -5.04 -22.21 5.08
C ASN A 365 -5.76 -21.55 3.88
N ALA A 366 -5.03 -21.20 2.81
CA ALA A 366 -5.61 -20.67 1.58
C ALA A 366 -6.36 -21.75 0.78
N GLU A 367 -5.86 -22.98 0.74
CA GLU A 367 -6.51 -24.13 0.13
C GLU A 367 -7.78 -24.54 0.88
N LYS A 368 -7.73 -24.65 2.21
CA LYS A 368 -8.92 -24.89 3.05
C LYS A 368 -9.99 -23.81 2.87
N LYS A 369 -9.58 -22.54 2.68
CA LYS A 369 -10.50 -21.44 2.34
C LYS A 369 -11.11 -21.59 0.94
N LYS A 370 -10.32 -21.92 -0.09
CA LYS A 370 -10.82 -22.18 -1.45
C LYS A 370 -11.83 -23.32 -1.48
N GLU A 371 -11.57 -24.39 -0.73
CA GLU A 371 -12.45 -25.56 -0.65
C GLU A 371 -13.75 -25.24 0.09
N SER A 372 -13.68 -24.47 1.19
CA SER A 372 -14.87 -23.99 1.91
C SER A 372 -15.76 -23.05 1.06
N MET A 373 -15.16 -22.20 0.22
CA MET A 373 -15.91 -21.33 -0.69
C MET A 373 -16.52 -22.12 -1.85
N LYS A 374 -15.81 -23.13 -2.38
CA LYS A 374 -16.37 -24.05 -3.38
C LYS A 374 -17.59 -24.78 -2.81
N GLN A 375 -17.49 -25.34 -1.60
CA GLN A 375 -18.58 -26.05 -0.94
C GLN A 375 -19.79 -25.14 -0.62
N ARG A 376 -19.56 -23.88 -0.27
CA ARG A 376 -20.64 -22.89 -0.09
C ARG A 376 -21.35 -22.58 -1.42
N LYS A 377 -20.60 -22.41 -2.51
CA LYS A 377 -21.17 -22.21 -3.85
C LYS A 377 -21.94 -23.44 -4.37
N THR A 378 -21.47 -24.67 -4.11
CA THR A 378 -22.23 -25.88 -4.47
C THR A 378 -23.46 -26.09 -3.60
N LYS A 379 -23.45 -25.68 -2.33
CA LYS A 379 -24.66 -25.69 -1.48
C LYS A 379 -25.68 -24.63 -1.88
N GLU A 380 -25.25 -23.43 -2.28
CA GLU A 380 -26.15 -22.38 -2.79
C GLU A 380 -26.73 -22.72 -4.18
N PHE A 381 -26.00 -23.46 -5.03
CA PHE A 381 -26.52 -23.91 -6.34
C PHE A 381 -27.30 -25.23 -6.27
N GLY A 382 -27.07 -26.06 -5.25
CA GLY A 382 -27.71 -27.36 -5.07
C GLY A 382 -29.11 -27.30 -4.44
N SER A 383 -29.55 -26.14 -3.95
CA SER A 383 -30.84 -25.97 -3.27
C SER A 383 -31.93 -25.31 -4.12
N LEU A 384 -31.70 -25.09 -5.42
CA LEU A 384 -32.69 -24.51 -6.33
C LEU A 384 -33.36 -25.61 -7.15
N ASN A 385 -34.69 -25.65 -7.12
CA ASN A 385 -35.49 -26.60 -7.91
C ASN A 385 -35.41 -26.25 -9.40
N ASP A 386 -35.64 -27.23 -10.28
CA ASP A 386 -35.35 -27.10 -11.72
C ASP A 386 -36.20 -26.01 -12.42
N ASP A 387 -37.37 -25.67 -11.87
CA ASP A 387 -38.20 -24.54 -12.35
C ASP A 387 -37.57 -23.16 -12.06
N GLU A 388 -36.83 -23.01 -10.95
CA GLU A 388 -36.12 -21.76 -10.62
C GLU A 388 -34.83 -21.59 -11.43
N LYS A 389 -34.23 -22.69 -11.91
CA LYS A 389 -33.06 -22.64 -12.80
C LYS A 389 -33.44 -22.19 -14.21
N ILE A 390 -34.61 -22.58 -14.70
CA ILE A 390 -35.12 -22.17 -16.02
C ILE A 390 -35.51 -20.70 -16.01
N SER A 391 -36.26 -20.26 -14.98
CA SER A 391 -36.66 -18.85 -14.81
C SER A 391 -35.45 -17.90 -14.71
N ASN A 392 -34.40 -18.27 -13.97
CA ASN A 392 -33.18 -17.46 -13.87
C ASN A 392 -32.33 -17.44 -15.16
N ARG A 393 -32.44 -18.47 -16.00
CA ARG A 393 -31.76 -18.54 -17.30
C ARG A 393 -32.48 -17.66 -18.32
N GLU A 394 -33.81 -17.69 -18.35
CA GLU A 394 -34.64 -16.80 -19.19
C GLU A 394 -34.52 -15.33 -18.78
N LEU A 395 -34.45 -15.02 -17.48
CA LEU A 395 -34.19 -13.65 -16.98
C LEU A 395 -32.81 -13.12 -17.39
N ARG A 396 -31.78 -13.98 -17.44
CA ARG A 396 -30.42 -13.61 -17.89
C ARG A 396 -30.33 -13.44 -19.40
N GLU A 397 -31.04 -14.25 -20.17
CA GLU A 397 -31.08 -14.13 -21.64
C GLU A 397 -31.90 -12.90 -22.08
N ASN A 398 -33.00 -12.59 -21.40
CA ASN A 398 -33.77 -11.37 -21.63
C ASN A 398 -33.02 -10.09 -21.23
N LYS A 399 -32.19 -10.15 -20.18
CA LYS A 399 -31.32 -9.03 -19.78
C LYS A 399 -30.19 -8.80 -20.80
N LYS A 400 -29.57 -9.88 -21.30
CA LYS A 400 -28.56 -9.78 -22.37
C LYS A 400 -29.13 -9.24 -23.69
N LYS A 401 -30.37 -9.59 -24.05
CA LYS A 401 -31.07 -9.01 -25.22
C LYS A 401 -31.38 -7.52 -25.04
N LYS A 402 -31.87 -7.11 -23.86
CA LYS A 402 -32.09 -5.68 -23.56
C LYS A 402 -30.81 -4.86 -23.58
N ASP A 403 -29.72 -5.40 -23.04
CA ASP A 403 -28.43 -4.71 -23.04
C ASP A 403 -27.82 -4.64 -24.46
N SER A 404 -28.02 -5.66 -25.31
CA SER A 404 -27.58 -5.63 -26.71
C SER A 404 -28.39 -4.68 -27.59
N ASP A 405 -29.70 -4.58 -27.38
CA ASP A 405 -30.57 -3.68 -28.14
C ASP A 405 -30.31 -2.21 -27.75
N SER A 406 -30.03 -1.93 -26.47
CA SER A 406 -29.62 -0.58 -26.02
C SER A 406 -28.27 -0.15 -26.58
N ALA A 407 -27.33 -1.09 -26.75
CA ALA A 407 -26.02 -0.83 -27.33
C ALA A 407 -26.04 -0.67 -28.86
N MET A 408 -27.07 -1.16 -29.55
CA MET A 408 -27.31 -0.89 -30.97
C MET A 408 -27.94 0.49 -31.20
N ASP A 409 -28.85 0.94 -30.33
CA ASP A 409 -29.48 2.27 -30.43
C ASP A 409 -28.51 3.42 -30.10
N GLU A 410 -27.54 3.21 -29.20
CA GLU A 410 -26.50 4.22 -28.92
C GLU A 410 -25.42 4.29 -30.01
N LYS A 411 -25.20 3.23 -30.80
CA LYS A 411 -24.25 3.25 -31.94
C LYS A 411 -24.79 3.92 -33.21
N ASN A 412 -26.09 4.18 -33.30
CA ASN A 412 -26.72 4.85 -34.44
C ASN A 412 -26.90 6.37 -34.25
N LYS A 413 -26.34 6.97 -33.19
CA LYS A 413 -26.48 8.41 -32.90
C LYS A 413 -25.20 9.25 -32.96
N GLU A 414 -24.11 8.72 -33.50
CA GLU A 414 -22.85 9.47 -33.52
C GLU A 414 -22.09 9.31 -34.85
N TYR A 415 -22.71 9.73 -35.95
CA TYR A 415 -22.02 10.07 -37.20
C TYR A 415 -22.91 10.99 -38.06
N ASP A 416 -22.85 12.30 -37.81
CA ASP A 416 -22.99 13.29 -38.89
C ASP A 416 -22.32 14.62 -38.48
N TRP A 417 -21.06 14.77 -38.87
CA TRP A 417 -20.42 16.07 -39.00
C TRP A 417 -19.71 16.09 -40.34
N LYS A 418 -20.36 16.65 -41.36
CA LYS A 418 -19.77 17.46 -42.46
C LYS A 418 -20.80 17.62 -43.58
N THR A 419 -21.26 18.86 -43.74
CA THR A 419 -21.94 19.56 -44.86
C THR A 419 -22.95 20.52 -44.20
N GLN A 420 -23.03 21.82 -44.45
CA GLN A 420 -22.65 22.69 -45.55
C GLN A 420 -22.60 24.14 -45.05
N ASP A 421 -21.88 24.98 -45.79
CA ASP A 421 -21.83 26.44 -45.72
C ASP A 421 -23.21 27.11 -45.85
N GLU A 422 -23.44 28.18 -45.07
CA GLU A 422 -23.94 29.52 -45.46
C GLU A 422 -24.21 30.40 -44.22
#